data_AF-A0A960N404-F1
#
_entry.id   AF-A0A960N404-F1
#
_cell.length_a   1.000
_cell.length_b   1.000
_cell.length_c   1.000
_cell.angle_alpha   90.00
_cell.angle_beta   90.00
_cell.angle_gamma   90.00
#
_symmetry.space_group_name_H-M   'P 1'
#
loop_
_entity.id
_entity.type
_entity.pdbx_description
1 polymer ?
#
loop_
_entity_poly.entity_id
_entity_poly.type
_entity_poly.pdbx_seq_one_letter_code
_entity_poly.pdbx_strand_id
1 'polypeptide(L)'
;MTESGSVPPPFAGEGVGYVLTRGQMTLYESIEIPHDGLYRFVVRARSTTNGPTGGKLRINDVETGEIDVPGSDPGEFQIVTFLPGGSHQMAWNIKGFDRPQPTTKLKKPSAYPALPENASEIITSESTKRSPEWPRTGDEKAPLAGLLNQWDGRELNVQRAYEWLRLHGSNGDPRELERFRGYVFDRMKAVEEVKPKIAELLGLSLEEMEKRFSAANHDTLADRMKLMAMAEAHLVVRPGSLAIDWVRVEGPLGGEGGRSAELASMFREDSAAATTRQGLVADLTGFVRDAFRRPVGSTEIDRYLAIYDGARKRGESHAESLRQTLAAVLVSPRFLFRPEQGPAKREEGKAF
;
A
#
# COMPACT_ATOMS: atom_id res chain seq x y z
N MET A 1 -11.08 4.62 13.95
CA MET A 1 -12.19 3.68 14.14
C MET A 1 -13.25 4.01 13.09
N THR A 2 -13.79 2.99 12.44
CA THR A 2 -14.95 3.18 11.55
C THR A 2 -16.20 3.40 12.39
N GLU A 3 -17.23 4.00 11.79
CA GLU A 3 -18.52 4.32 12.43
C GLU A 3 -19.19 3.10 13.10
N SER A 4 -18.85 1.89 12.68
CA SER A 4 -19.41 0.61 13.17
C SER A 4 -18.57 -0.10 14.24
N GLY A 5 -17.36 0.37 14.56
CA GLY A 5 -16.42 -0.40 15.39
C GLY A 5 -16.07 -1.78 14.82
N SER A 6 -16.34 -2.02 13.53
CA SER A 6 -16.12 -3.31 12.89
C SER A 6 -14.63 -3.52 12.60
N VAL A 7 -14.16 -4.76 12.81
CA VAL A 7 -12.86 -5.18 12.29
C VAL A 7 -12.94 -5.17 10.76
N PRO A 8 -11.99 -4.52 10.05
CA PRO A 8 -12.00 -4.53 8.59
C PRO A 8 -11.90 -5.97 8.07
N PRO A 9 -12.81 -6.41 7.18
CA PRO A 9 -12.72 -7.75 6.62
C PRO A 9 -11.47 -7.91 5.74
N PRO A 10 -10.89 -9.11 5.66
CA PRO A 10 -9.84 -9.39 4.70
C PRO A 10 -10.38 -9.28 3.27
N PHE A 11 -9.57 -8.75 2.37
CA PHE A 11 -9.87 -8.82 0.94
C PHE A 11 -9.51 -10.20 0.38
N ALA A 12 -10.16 -10.59 -0.72
CA ALA A 12 -9.76 -11.80 -1.45
C ALA A 12 -8.35 -11.60 -2.05
N GLY A 13 -7.38 -12.40 -1.59
CA GLY A 13 -5.96 -12.25 -1.91
C GLY A 13 -5.16 -11.68 -0.73
N GLU A 14 -4.88 -10.38 -0.76
CA GLU A 14 -4.07 -9.65 0.23
C GLU A 14 -4.76 -8.34 0.66
N GLY A 15 -4.58 -7.94 1.92
CA GLY A 15 -5.09 -6.69 2.51
C GLY A 15 -6.31 -6.86 3.43
N VAL A 16 -6.62 -5.82 4.22
CA VAL A 16 -7.77 -5.76 5.13
C VAL A 16 -8.42 -4.38 5.00
N GLY A 17 -9.71 -4.32 4.69
CA GLY A 17 -10.30 -3.00 4.42
C GLY A 17 -11.79 -3.04 4.08
N TYR A 18 -12.26 -1.96 3.47
CA TYR A 18 -13.68 -1.77 3.19
C TYR A 18 -13.95 -1.69 1.71
N VAL A 19 -14.98 -2.41 1.27
CA VAL A 19 -15.54 -2.29 -0.08
C VAL A 19 -16.69 -1.30 -0.06
N LEU A 20 -16.55 -0.20 -0.79
CA LEU A 20 -17.60 0.78 -0.97
C LEU A 20 -18.63 0.22 -1.94
N THR A 21 -19.78 -0.16 -1.39
CA THR A 21 -20.90 -0.76 -2.14
C THR A 21 -22.11 0.17 -2.27
N ARG A 22 -22.08 1.33 -1.60
CA ARG A 22 -23.14 2.34 -1.57
C ARG A 22 -22.55 3.71 -1.93
N GLY A 23 -23.37 4.59 -2.49
CA GLY A 23 -22.94 5.84 -3.14
C GLY A 23 -22.00 6.71 -2.30
N GLN A 24 -22.25 6.82 -0.99
CA GLN A 24 -21.38 7.48 -0.01
C GLN A 24 -21.14 6.54 1.18
N MET A 25 -19.92 6.51 1.69
CA MET A 25 -19.53 5.71 2.86
C MET A 25 -18.51 6.47 3.72
N THR A 26 -18.78 6.56 5.02
CA THR A 26 -17.85 7.08 6.02
C THR A 26 -16.93 5.94 6.44
N LEU A 27 -15.64 6.05 6.08
CA LEU A 27 -14.64 5.08 6.54
C LEU A 27 -14.11 5.46 7.93
N TYR A 28 -13.98 6.74 8.22
CA TYR A 28 -13.52 7.27 9.50
C TYR A 28 -14.40 8.46 9.86
N GLU A 29 -14.97 8.46 11.07
CA GLU A 29 -15.92 9.49 11.50
C GLU A 29 -15.29 10.90 11.47
N SER A 30 -14.06 11.01 11.97
CA SER A 30 -13.26 12.23 11.84
C SER A 30 -11.76 11.95 11.80
N ILE A 31 -11.02 12.93 11.28
CA ILE A 31 -9.56 13.02 11.33
C ILE A 31 -9.17 14.30 12.08
N GLU A 32 -8.11 14.22 12.89
CA GLU A 32 -7.55 15.38 13.58
C GLU A 32 -6.36 15.92 12.79
N ILE A 33 -6.46 17.18 12.37
CA ILE A 33 -5.43 17.90 11.64
C ILE A 33 -4.71 18.83 12.62
N PRO A 34 -3.40 18.64 12.86
CA PRO A 34 -2.71 19.38 13.91
C PRO A 34 -2.50 20.86 13.58
N HIS A 35 -2.31 21.20 12.29
CA HIS A 35 -1.98 22.54 11.83
C HIS A 35 -2.57 22.79 10.45
N ASP A 36 -2.87 24.05 10.15
CA ASP A 36 -3.26 24.49 8.82
C ASP A 36 -2.17 24.14 7.80
N GLY A 37 -2.54 23.52 6.69
CA GLY A 37 -1.60 23.27 5.60
C GLY A 37 -2.09 22.30 4.54
N LEU A 38 -1.21 21.99 3.58
CA LEU A 38 -1.47 20.97 2.56
C LEU A 38 -1.26 19.59 3.14
N TYR A 39 -2.18 18.66 2.95
CA TYR A 39 -2.04 17.27 3.38
C TYR A 39 -2.13 16.34 2.17
N ARG A 40 -1.25 15.34 2.13
CA ARG A 40 -1.27 14.23 1.18
C ARG A 40 -2.02 13.06 1.79
N PHE A 41 -3.08 12.64 1.12
CA PHE A 41 -3.77 11.39 1.38
C PHE A 41 -3.21 10.36 0.40
N VAL A 42 -2.44 9.40 0.90
CA VAL A 42 -2.03 8.21 0.16
C VAL A 42 -3.05 7.10 0.47
N VAL A 43 -3.69 6.58 -0.56
CA VAL A 43 -4.79 5.63 -0.45
C VAL A 43 -4.37 4.35 -1.15
N ARG A 44 -4.22 3.25 -0.40
CA ARG A 44 -4.03 1.93 -1.01
C ARG A 44 -5.39 1.33 -1.31
N ALA A 45 -5.67 1.14 -2.60
CA ALA A 45 -6.97 0.70 -3.07
C ALA A 45 -6.87 -0.26 -4.27
N ARG A 46 -7.96 -0.96 -4.52
CA ARG A 46 -8.16 -1.85 -5.68
C ARG A 46 -9.63 -1.89 -6.09
N SER A 47 -9.88 -2.33 -7.31
CA SER A 47 -11.21 -2.75 -7.75
C SER A 47 -11.51 -4.16 -7.29
N THR A 48 -12.78 -4.46 -7.03
CA THR A 48 -13.23 -5.84 -6.79
C THR A 48 -13.26 -6.69 -8.07
N THR A 49 -13.00 -6.10 -9.22
CA THR A 49 -12.95 -6.76 -10.53
C THR A 49 -11.71 -6.30 -11.30
N ASN A 50 -11.43 -6.89 -12.46
CA ASN A 50 -10.33 -6.45 -13.32
C ASN A 50 -10.61 -5.12 -14.05
N GLY A 51 -11.75 -4.47 -13.81
CA GLY A 51 -12.06 -3.18 -14.42
C GLY A 51 -12.07 -1.99 -13.47
N PRO A 52 -12.17 -0.79 -14.06
CA PRO A 52 -11.85 0.43 -13.35
C PRO A 52 -12.92 0.77 -12.32
N THR A 53 -12.50 1.46 -11.28
CA THR A 53 -13.34 2.05 -10.25
C THR A 53 -12.63 3.28 -9.70
N GLY A 54 -13.22 3.97 -8.73
CA GLY A 54 -12.63 5.18 -8.20
C GLY A 54 -13.44 5.72 -7.05
N GLY A 55 -12.85 6.71 -6.38
CA GLY A 55 -13.41 7.31 -5.19
C GLY A 55 -13.21 8.82 -5.20
N LYS A 56 -14.20 9.54 -4.71
CA LYS A 56 -14.13 10.98 -4.44
C LYS A 56 -14.01 11.17 -2.93
N LEU A 57 -12.93 11.77 -2.47
CA LEU A 57 -12.72 12.13 -1.08
C LEU A 57 -13.55 13.38 -0.76
N ARG A 58 -14.28 13.31 0.35
CA ARG A 58 -15.03 14.43 0.91
C ARG A 58 -14.52 14.76 2.29
N ILE A 59 -14.21 16.03 2.51
CA ILE A 59 -13.87 16.57 3.82
C ILE A 59 -14.89 17.62 4.19
N ASN A 60 -15.54 17.47 5.36
CA ASN A 60 -16.63 18.35 5.81
C ASN A 60 -17.69 18.59 4.73
N ASP A 61 -18.14 17.51 4.08
CA ASP A 61 -19.10 17.54 2.96
C ASP A 61 -18.67 18.32 1.71
N VAL A 62 -17.38 18.62 1.56
CA VAL A 62 -16.81 19.22 0.35
C VAL A 62 -15.95 18.17 -0.36
N GLU A 63 -16.16 17.97 -1.66
CA GLU A 63 -15.28 17.12 -2.48
C GLU A 63 -13.91 17.79 -2.62
N THR A 64 -12.86 17.14 -2.12
CA THR A 64 -11.50 17.70 -2.07
C THR A 64 -10.53 17.04 -3.05
N GLY A 65 -10.91 15.90 -3.62
CA GLY A 65 -10.15 15.23 -4.66
C GLY A 65 -10.71 13.86 -5.01
N GLU A 66 -10.11 13.21 -5.99
CA GLU A 66 -10.52 11.90 -6.47
C GLU A 66 -9.33 10.99 -6.78
N ILE A 67 -9.60 9.68 -6.79
CA ILE A 67 -8.68 8.64 -7.21
C ILE A 67 -9.33 7.79 -8.30
N ASP A 68 -8.53 7.40 -9.29
CA ASP A 68 -8.88 6.45 -10.33
C ASP A 68 -8.11 5.15 -10.12
N VAL A 69 -8.84 4.07 -9.92
CA VAL A 69 -8.30 2.74 -9.61
C VAL A 69 -8.53 1.83 -10.83
N PRO A 70 -7.48 1.43 -11.55
CA PRO A 70 -7.63 0.84 -12.88
C PRO A 70 -8.16 -0.60 -12.89
N GLY A 71 -7.93 -1.36 -11.81
CA GLY A 71 -8.23 -2.78 -11.79
C GLY A 71 -8.05 -3.42 -10.42
N SER A 72 -7.95 -4.75 -10.41
CA SER A 72 -7.97 -5.57 -9.20
C SER A 72 -6.65 -5.60 -8.43
N ASP A 73 -5.55 -5.20 -9.07
CA ASP A 73 -4.24 -5.08 -8.43
C ASP A 73 -4.22 -3.90 -7.44
N PRO A 74 -3.76 -4.11 -6.19
CA PRO A 74 -3.61 -3.02 -5.23
C PRO A 74 -2.62 -1.96 -5.73
N GLY A 75 -3.05 -0.70 -5.72
CA GLY A 75 -2.21 0.46 -6.03
C GLY A 75 -2.31 1.53 -4.96
N GLU A 76 -1.32 2.43 -4.91
CA GLU A 76 -1.35 3.63 -4.07
C GLU A 76 -1.70 4.85 -4.92
N PHE A 77 -2.72 5.59 -4.48
CA PHE A 77 -3.25 6.78 -5.16
C PHE A 77 -3.18 7.98 -4.23
N GLN A 78 -3.00 9.18 -4.80
CA GLN A 78 -2.71 10.36 -3.99
C GLN A 78 -3.72 11.48 -4.24
N ILE A 79 -4.19 12.08 -3.15
CA ILE A 79 -4.94 13.34 -3.16
C ILE A 79 -4.16 14.33 -2.31
N VAL A 80 -3.96 15.56 -2.80
CA VAL A 80 -3.37 16.65 -2.02
C VAL A 80 -4.41 17.74 -1.88
N THR A 81 -4.74 18.11 -0.64
CA THR A 81 -5.72 19.16 -0.34
C THR A 81 -5.25 20.00 0.85
N PHE A 82 -5.63 21.27 0.88
CA PHE A 82 -5.45 22.11 2.05
C PHE A 82 -6.48 21.73 3.13
N LEU A 83 -6.04 21.65 4.38
CA LEU A 83 -6.89 21.42 5.55
C LEU A 83 -6.51 22.42 6.65
N PRO A 84 -7.50 23.11 7.25
CA PRO A 84 -7.32 23.81 8.51
C PRO A 84 -6.94 22.85 9.65
N GLY A 85 -6.36 23.37 10.72
CA GLY A 85 -6.20 22.64 11.97
C GLY A 85 -7.53 22.40 12.66
N GLY A 86 -7.72 21.21 13.21
CA GLY A 86 -8.91 20.80 13.95
C GLY A 86 -9.46 19.45 13.51
N SER A 87 -10.70 19.17 13.96
CA SER A 87 -11.42 17.94 13.64
C SER A 87 -12.19 18.09 12.33
N HIS A 88 -11.99 17.15 11.42
CA HIS A 88 -12.65 17.14 10.10
C HIS A 88 -13.36 15.82 9.86
N GLN A 89 -14.58 15.86 9.35
CA GLN A 89 -15.27 14.66 8.89
C GLN A 89 -14.70 14.19 7.56
N MET A 90 -14.56 12.87 7.39
CA MET A 90 -14.03 12.27 6.17
C MET A 90 -14.98 11.21 5.61
N ALA A 91 -15.46 11.43 4.39
CA ALA A 91 -16.31 10.49 3.67
C ALA A 91 -15.78 10.21 2.27
N TRP A 92 -16.21 9.09 1.69
CA TRP A 92 -15.86 8.70 0.34
C TRP A 92 -17.12 8.45 -0.48
N ASN A 93 -17.15 9.00 -1.70
CA ASN A 93 -18.18 8.68 -2.69
C ASN A 93 -17.61 7.79 -3.78
N ILE A 94 -18.41 6.85 -4.27
CA ILE A 94 -18.02 6.02 -5.42
C ILE A 94 -18.01 6.91 -6.66
N LYS A 95 -16.87 6.97 -7.36
CA LYS A 95 -16.79 7.58 -8.69
C LYS A 95 -17.46 6.63 -9.68
N GLY A 96 -18.52 7.09 -10.31
CA GLY A 96 -19.17 6.34 -11.38
C GLY A 96 -18.22 6.26 -12.58
N PHE A 97 -17.91 5.04 -13.01
CA PHE A 97 -17.36 4.81 -14.34
C PHE A 97 -18.54 4.48 -15.23
N ASP A 98 -18.60 5.10 -16.41
CA ASP A 98 -19.47 4.59 -17.46
C ASP A 98 -19.20 3.10 -17.57
N ARG A 99 -20.25 2.28 -17.47
CA ARG A 99 -20.09 0.84 -17.70
C ARG A 99 -19.56 0.72 -19.11
N PRO A 100 -18.27 0.36 -19.35
CA PRO A 100 -17.85 0.00 -20.68
C PRO A 100 -18.85 -1.02 -21.18
N GLN A 101 -19.54 -0.67 -22.28
CA GLN A 101 -20.20 -1.71 -23.03
C GLN A 101 -19.09 -2.69 -23.39
N PRO A 102 -19.27 -3.99 -23.13
CA PRO A 102 -18.24 -4.94 -23.46
C PRO A 102 -17.86 -4.71 -24.92
N THR A 103 -16.56 -4.51 -25.19
CA THR A 103 -16.03 -4.25 -26.54
C THR A 103 -16.58 -5.27 -27.54
N THR A 104 -16.89 -6.47 -27.03
CA THR A 104 -17.64 -7.52 -27.72
C THR A 104 -18.73 -8.09 -26.81
N LYS A 105 -20.01 -8.05 -27.21
CA LYS A 105 -21.07 -8.79 -26.49
C LYS A 105 -20.71 -10.28 -26.44
N LEU A 106 -20.65 -10.85 -25.23
CA LEU A 106 -20.45 -12.29 -25.05
C LEU A 106 -21.52 -13.07 -25.81
N LYS A 107 -21.09 -13.97 -26.69
CA LYS A 107 -21.98 -14.88 -27.41
C LYS A 107 -22.22 -16.15 -26.57
N LYS A 108 -23.21 -16.96 -26.95
CA LYS A 108 -23.37 -18.31 -26.38
C LYS A 108 -22.08 -19.12 -26.62
N PRO A 109 -21.66 -20.02 -25.70
CA PRO A 109 -20.44 -20.81 -25.87
C PRO A 109 -20.34 -21.52 -27.23
N SER A 110 -21.47 -22.03 -27.74
CA SER A 110 -21.54 -22.72 -29.03
C SER A 110 -21.27 -21.83 -30.26
N ALA A 111 -21.20 -20.51 -30.10
CA ALA A 111 -20.91 -19.58 -31.18
C ALA A 111 -19.40 -19.32 -31.37
N TYR A 112 -18.56 -19.88 -30.50
CA TYR A 112 -17.11 -19.82 -30.61
C TYR A 112 -16.57 -21.08 -31.29
N PRO A 113 -15.43 -21.00 -31.99
CA PRO A 113 -14.82 -22.17 -32.64
C PRO A 113 -14.56 -23.30 -31.63
N ALA A 114 -14.99 -24.51 -31.98
CA ALA A 114 -14.65 -25.70 -31.22
C ALA A 114 -13.15 -26.01 -31.40
N LEU A 115 -12.52 -26.50 -30.33
CA LEU A 115 -11.13 -26.94 -30.39
C LEU A 115 -11.04 -28.32 -31.08
N PRO A 116 -9.89 -28.66 -31.70
CA PRO A 116 -9.66 -30.00 -32.24
C PRO A 116 -9.82 -31.09 -31.19
N GLU A 117 -10.30 -32.28 -31.58
CA GLU A 117 -10.46 -33.42 -30.65
C GLU A 117 -9.14 -33.82 -29.96
N ASN A 118 -8.02 -33.67 -30.67
CA ASN A 118 -6.68 -33.95 -30.17
C ASN A 118 -5.99 -32.73 -29.53
N ALA A 119 -6.75 -31.73 -29.06
CA ALA A 119 -6.22 -30.51 -28.44
C ALA A 119 -5.14 -30.81 -27.38
N SER A 120 -5.38 -31.73 -26.46
CA SER A 120 -4.44 -32.09 -25.39
C SER A 120 -3.08 -32.62 -25.90
N GLU A 121 -3.08 -33.34 -27.02
CA GLU A 121 -1.86 -33.85 -27.66
C GLU A 121 -1.09 -32.72 -28.32
N ILE A 122 -1.80 -31.82 -29.03
CA ILE A 122 -1.23 -30.59 -29.62
C ILE A 122 -0.56 -29.76 -28.52
N ILE A 123 -1.27 -29.48 -27.42
CA ILE A 123 -0.74 -28.71 -26.29
C ILE A 123 0.54 -29.36 -25.75
N THR A 124 0.54 -30.68 -25.57
CA THR A 124 1.69 -31.39 -25.04
C THR A 124 2.89 -31.33 -25.98
N SER A 125 2.69 -31.59 -27.26
CA SER A 125 3.75 -31.54 -28.26
C SER A 125 4.32 -30.12 -28.42
N GLU A 126 3.44 -29.13 -28.57
CA GLU A 126 3.84 -27.75 -28.81
C GLU A 126 4.47 -27.10 -27.57
N SER A 127 4.01 -27.44 -26.36
CA SER A 127 4.60 -26.90 -25.13
C SER A 127 6.05 -27.32 -24.95
N THR A 128 6.41 -28.56 -25.31
CA THR A 128 7.79 -29.05 -25.21
C THR A 128 8.71 -28.34 -26.21
N LYS A 129 8.18 -27.94 -27.38
CA LYS A 129 8.97 -27.24 -28.41
C LYS A 129 9.23 -25.77 -28.07
N ARG A 130 8.30 -25.13 -27.33
CA ARG A 130 8.33 -23.69 -27.06
C ARG A 130 8.50 -23.36 -25.58
N SER A 131 8.79 -24.33 -24.72
CA SER A 131 9.11 -24.02 -23.33
C SER A 131 10.45 -23.29 -23.30
N PRO A 132 10.55 -22.14 -22.62
CA PRO A 132 11.84 -21.54 -22.36
C PRO A 132 12.61 -22.40 -21.36
N GLU A 133 13.92 -22.43 -21.52
CA GLU A 133 14.83 -23.23 -20.70
C GLU A 133 16.04 -22.39 -20.28
N TRP A 134 16.65 -22.74 -19.15
CA TRP A 134 17.91 -22.10 -18.76
C TRP A 134 19.05 -22.48 -19.72
N PRO A 135 19.87 -21.53 -20.23
CA PRO A 135 21.00 -21.82 -21.11
C PRO A 135 22.15 -22.52 -20.35
N ARG A 136 22.10 -23.85 -20.32
CA ARG A 136 23.04 -24.76 -19.63
C ARG A 136 24.46 -24.67 -20.20
N THR A 137 25.46 -24.78 -19.33
CA THR A 137 26.86 -24.96 -19.73
C THR A 137 27.30 -26.42 -19.70
N GLY A 138 26.59 -27.29 -18.97
CA GLY A 138 26.91 -28.71 -18.78
C GLY A 138 27.75 -28.99 -17.53
N ASP A 139 28.24 -27.96 -16.85
CA ASP A 139 29.06 -28.05 -15.63
C ASP A 139 28.24 -27.86 -14.35
N GLU A 140 26.92 -27.68 -14.45
CA GLU A 140 26.07 -27.49 -13.29
C GLU A 140 26.03 -28.73 -12.40
N LYS A 141 26.55 -28.61 -11.17
CA LYS A 141 26.54 -29.68 -10.17
C LYS A 141 25.35 -29.56 -9.23
N ALA A 142 25.07 -30.61 -8.45
CA ALA A 142 24.09 -30.52 -7.37
C ALA A 142 24.53 -29.48 -6.31
N PRO A 143 23.62 -28.66 -5.75
CA PRO A 143 22.16 -28.71 -5.93
C PRO A 143 21.63 -27.90 -7.14
N LEU A 144 22.46 -27.09 -7.80
CA LEU A 144 22.06 -26.19 -8.90
C LEU A 144 21.37 -26.93 -10.05
N ALA A 145 21.94 -28.05 -10.51
CA ALA A 145 21.37 -28.83 -11.61
C ALA A 145 19.93 -29.29 -11.35
N GLY A 146 19.64 -29.71 -10.12
CA GLY A 146 18.31 -30.16 -9.71
C GLY A 146 17.30 -29.02 -9.68
N LEU A 147 17.71 -27.85 -9.17
CA LEU A 147 16.87 -26.65 -9.14
C LEU A 147 16.57 -26.11 -10.54
N LEU A 148 17.56 -26.12 -11.44
CA LEU A 148 17.34 -25.72 -12.82
C LEU A 148 16.40 -26.70 -13.55
N ASN A 149 16.52 -28.02 -13.33
CA ASN A 149 15.55 -28.99 -13.88
C ASN A 149 14.14 -28.74 -13.34
N GLN A 150 14.03 -28.37 -12.07
CA GLN A 150 12.77 -27.98 -11.46
C GLN A 150 12.21 -26.69 -12.08
N TRP A 151 13.04 -25.68 -12.35
CA TRP A 151 12.66 -24.47 -13.08
C TRP A 151 12.11 -24.87 -14.45
N ASP A 152 12.90 -25.57 -15.27
CA ASP A 152 12.52 -25.91 -16.65
C ASP A 152 11.18 -26.69 -16.69
N GLY A 153 10.96 -27.61 -15.74
CA GLY A 153 9.68 -28.30 -15.59
C GLY A 153 8.50 -27.38 -15.18
N ARG A 154 8.74 -26.34 -14.37
CA ARG A 154 7.73 -25.33 -14.03
C ARG A 154 7.43 -24.44 -15.24
N GLU A 155 8.45 -24.06 -16.01
CA GLU A 155 8.29 -23.31 -17.26
C GLU A 155 7.50 -24.06 -18.32
N LEU A 156 7.70 -25.38 -18.44
CA LEU A 156 6.90 -26.21 -19.33
C LEU A 156 5.42 -26.17 -18.95
N ASN A 157 5.11 -26.21 -17.65
CA ASN A 157 3.74 -26.11 -17.16
C ASN A 157 3.11 -24.74 -17.43
N VAL A 158 3.90 -23.66 -17.31
CA VAL A 158 3.49 -22.32 -17.74
C VAL A 158 3.24 -22.30 -19.26
N GLN A 159 4.14 -22.87 -20.06
CA GLN A 159 4.03 -22.91 -21.52
C GLN A 159 2.74 -23.61 -21.98
N ARG A 160 2.31 -24.68 -21.29
CA ARG A 160 1.04 -25.35 -21.61
C ARG A 160 -0.16 -24.40 -21.57
N ALA A 161 -0.18 -23.42 -20.67
CA ALA A 161 -1.27 -22.42 -20.62
C ALA A 161 -1.21 -21.47 -21.82
N TYR A 162 -0.01 -21.08 -22.25
CA TYR A 162 0.18 -20.30 -23.49
C TYR A 162 -0.28 -21.05 -24.74
N GLU A 163 -0.01 -22.36 -24.83
CA GLU A 163 -0.48 -23.13 -25.98
C GLU A 163 -2.02 -23.23 -26.02
N TRP A 164 -2.70 -23.24 -24.87
CA TRP A 164 -4.16 -23.14 -24.84
C TRP A 164 -4.66 -21.79 -25.35
N LEU A 165 -4.02 -20.69 -24.95
CA LEU A 165 -4.31 -19.37 -25.50
C LEU A 165 -4.12 -19.36 -27.03
N ARG A 166 -3.02 -19.92 -27.52
CA ARG A 166 -2.75 -20.04 -28.96
C ARG A 166 -3.84 -20.83 -29.68
N LEU A 167 -4.25 -21.96 -29.13
CA LEU A 167 -5.26 -22.84 -29.74
C LEU A 167 -6.64 -22.18 -29.80
N HIS A 168 -7.01 -21.39 -28.79
CA HIS A 168 -8.22 -20.58 -28.81
C HIS A 168 -8.14 -19.42 -29.81
N GLY A 169 -6.98 -18.78 -29.92
CA GLY A 169 -6.72 -17.67 -30.83
C GLY A 169 -7.60 -16.44 -30.57
N SER A 170 -7.56 -15.48 -31.49
CA SER A 170 -8.24 -14.19 -31.38
C SER A 170 -9.76 -14.24 -31.59
N ASN A 171 -10.32 -15.40 -31.92
CA ASN A 171 -11.77 -15.60 -32.05
C ASN A 171 -12.29 -16.59 -31.00
N GLY A 172 -11.46 -16.97 -30.02
CA GLY A 172 -11.81 -17.90 -28.97
C GLY A 172 -12.84 -17.34 -27.99
N ASP A 173 -13.41 -18.21 -27.16
CA ASP A 173 -14.32 -17.79 -26.09
C ASP A 173 -13.56 -16.91 -25.07
N PRO A 174 -13.96 -15.65 -24.84
CA PRO A 174 -13.32 -14.76 -23.88
C PRO A 174 -13.22 -15.34 -22.46
N ARG A 175 -14.16 -16.22 -22.07
CA ARG A 175 -14.13 -16.90 -20.76
C ARG A 175 -12.98 -17.88 -20.65
N GLU A 176 -12.71 -18.60 -21.74
CA GLU A 176 -11.62 -19.55 -21.83
C GLU A 176 -10.27 -18.84 -21.90
N LEU A 177 -10.18 -17.76 -22.70
CA LEU A 177 -9.00 -16.90 -22.76
C LEU A 177 -8.63 -16.33 -21.39
N GLU A 178 -9.61 -15.81 -20.63
CA GLU A 178 -9.37 -15.32 -19.27
C GLU A 178 -8.98 -16.46 -18.30
N ARG A 179 -9.60 -17.63 -18.42
CA ARG A 179 -9.25 -18.80 -17.60
C ARG A 179 -7.79 -19.21 -17.79
N PHE A 180 -7.33 -19.34 -19.03
CA PHE A 180 -5.96 -19.77 -19.32
C PHE A 180 -4.94 -18.67 -19.03
N ARG A 181 -5.30 -17.39 -19.21
CA ARG A 181 -4.52 -16.24 -18.72
C ARG A 181 -4.33 -16.31 -17.20
N GLY A 182 -5.39 -16.61 -16.44
CA GLY A 182 -5.30 -16.85 -15.00
C GLY A 182 -4.33 -17.98 -14.65
N TYR A 183 -4.38 -19.09 -15.38
CA TYR A 183 -3.43 -20.20 -15.19
C TYR A 183 -1.97 -19.83 -15.48
N VAL A 184 -1.69 -18.91 -16.40
CA VAL A 184 -0.33 -18.39 -16.61
C VAL A 184 0.16 -17.74 -15.32
N PHE A 185 -0.59 -16.79 -14.77
CA PHE A 185 -0.19 -16.09 -13.54
C PHE A 185 -0.04 -17.03 -12.35
N ASP A 186 -0.98 -17.96 -12.16
CA ASP A 186 -0.92 -18.89 -11.04
C ASP A 186 0.28 -19.84 -11.12
N ARG A 187 0.63 -20.32 -12.32
CA ARG A 187 1.78 -21.21 -12.52
C ARG A 187 3.11 -20.47 -12.45
N MET A 188 3.15 -19.20 -12.86
CA MET A 188 4.35 -18.36 -12.76
C MET A 188 4.80 -18.16 -11.31
N LYS A 189 3.89 -18.12 -10.33
CA LYS A 189 4.24 -18.00 -8.90
C LYS A 189 5.29 -19.03 -8.49
N ALA A 190 5.11 -20.29 -8.90
CA ALA A 190 6.06 -21.35 -8.63
C ALA A 190 7.41 -21.11 -9.36
N VAL A 191 7.42 -20.57 -10.58
CA VAL A 191 8.68 -20.25 -11.26
C VAL A 191 9.44 -19.17 -10.47
N GLU A 192 8.76 -18.12 -10.03
CA GLU A 192 9.36 -17.01 -9.28
C GLU A 192 9.97 -17.45 -7.94
N GLU A 193 9.33 -18.37 -7.22
CA GLU A 193 9.79 -18.87 -5.92
C GLU A 193 11.21 -19.49 -5.95
N VAL A 194 11.61 -20.11 -7.05
CA VAL A 194 12.90 -20.81 -7.13
C VAL A 194 14.05 -19.93 -7.62
N LYS A 195 13.75 -18.80 -8.29
CA LYS A 195 14.78 -17.95 -8.90
C LYS A 195 15.84 -17.45 -7.92
N PRO A 196 15.50 -16.93 -6.71
CA PRO A 196 16.49 -16.36 -5.81
C PRO A 196 17.57 -17.38 -5.42
N LYS A 197 17.18 -18.63 -5.17
CA LYS A 197 18.13 -19.67 -4.79
C LYS A 197 19.05 -20.07 -5.93
N ILE A 198 18.53 -20.05 -7.16
CA ILE A 198 19.32 -20.37 -8.35
C ILE A 198 20.29 -19.23 -8.66
N ALA A 199 19.86 -17.97 -8.55
CA ALA A 199 20.73 -16.80 -8.70
C ALA A 199 21.90 -16.84 -7.69
N GLU A 200 21.61 -17.15 -6.42
CA GLU A 200 22.62 -17.34 -5.37
C GLU A 200 23.65 -18.41 -5.75
N LEU A 201 23.19 -19.59 -6.22
CA LEU A 201 24.08 -20.70 -6.60
C LEU A 201 24.88 -20.42 -7.88
N LEU A 202 24.38 -19.55 -8.76
CA LEU A 202 25.09 -19.07 -9.95
C LEU A 202 26.08 -17.94 -9.63
N GLY A 203 26.02 -17.36 -8.43
CA GLY A 203 26.81 -16.18 -8.07
C GLY A 203 26.43 -14.94 -8.87
N LEU A 204 25.16 -14.84 -9.30
CA LEU A 204 24.62 -13.72 -10.07
C LEU A 204 23.63 -12.92 -9.23
N SER A 205 23.48 -11.64 -9.55
CA SER A 205 22.27 -10.92 -9.13
C SER A 205 21.04 -11.51 -9.84
N LEU A 206 19.87 -11.34 -9.23
CA LEU A 206 18.60 -11.79 -9.83
C LEU A 206 18.38 -11.10 -11.20
N GLU A 207 18.74 -9.82 -11.32
CA GLU A 207 18.62 -9.06 -12.56
C GLU A 207 19.51 -9.61 -13.68
N GLU A 208 20.78 -9.93 -13.38
CA GLU A 208 21.69 -10.53 -14.37
C GLU A 208 21.21 -11.92 -14.80
N MET A 209 20.70 -12.71 -13.85
CA MET A 209 20.11 -14.01 -14.13
C MET A 209 18.94 -13.88 -15.11
N GLU A 210 17.99 -12.98 -14.83
CA GLU A 210 16.82 -12.74 -15.67
C GLU A 210 17.19 -12.22 -17.04
N LYS A 211 18.19 -11.34 -17.13
CA LYS A 211 18.72 -10.85 -18.41
C LYS A 211 19.30 -11.99 -19.25
N ARG A 212 20.07 -12.89 -18.63
CA ARG A 212 20.64 -14.07 -19.32
C ARG A 212 19.56 -15.03 -19.80
N PHE A 213 18.58 -15.34 -18.94
CA PHE A 213 17.44 -16.18 -19.29
C PHE A 213 16.63 -15.57 -20.44
N SER A 214 16.35 -14.27 -20.38
CA SER A 214 15.57 -13.56 -21.39
C SER A 214 16.28 -13.49 -22.74
N ALA A 215 17.60 -13.28 -22.74
CA ALA A 215 18.40 -13.27 -23.97
C ALA A 215 18.40 -14.64 -24.67
N ALA A 216 18.48 -15.74 -23.91
CA ALA A 216 18.45 -17.09 -24.47
C ALA A 216 17.07 -17.50 -25.02
N ASN A 217 16.00 -16.88 -24.52
CA ASN A 217 14.62 -17.27 -24.82
C ASN A 217 13.82 -16.14 -25.50
N HIS A 218 14.49 -15.22 -26.19
CA HIS A 218 13.91 -13.97 -26.70
C HIS A 218 12.62 -14.19 -27.51
N ASP A 219 12.66 -15.07 -28.51
CA ASP A 219 11.54 -15.29 -29.42
C ASP A 219 10.33 -15.92 -28.71
N THR A 220 10.57 -16.90 -27.84
CA THR A 220 9.53 -17.55 -27.04
C THR A 220 8.86 -16.55 -26.10
N LEU A 221 9.64 -15.72 -25.41
CA LEU A 221 9.11 -14.70 -24.51
C LEU A 221 8.33 -13.62 -25.28
N ALA A 222 8.81 -13.22 -26.46
CA ALA A 222 8.09 -12.28 -27.33
C ALA A 222 6.76 -12.86 -27.84
N ASP A 223 6.71 -14.15 -28.17
CA ASP A 223 5.47 -14.84 -28.54
C ASP A 223 4.49 -14.96 -27.36
N ARG A 224 4.98 -15.30 -26.16
CA ARG A 224 4.19 -15.26 -24.92
C ARG A 224 3.53 -13.91 -24.70
N MET A 225 4.28 -12.81 -24.85
CA MET A 225 3.73 -11.45 -24.73
C MET A 225 2.59 -11.20 -25.73
N LYS A 226 2.72 -11.65 -26.99
CA LYS A 226 1.65 -11.52 -28.00
C LYS A 226 0.39 -12.30 -27.62
N LEU A 227 0.55 -13.52 -27.10
CA LEU A 227 -0.58 -14.35 -26.65
C LEU A 227 -1.30 -13.73 -25.46
N MET A 228 -0.57 -13.13 -24.51
CA MET A 228 -1.18 -12.41 -23.38
C MET A 228 -1.91 -11.17 -23.85
N ALA A 229 -1.33 -10.37 -24.73
CA ALA A 229 -1.99 -9.18 -25.29
C ALA A 229 -3.25 -9.55 -26.08
N MET A 230 -3.22 -10.66 -26.84
CA MET A 230 -4.39 -11.19 -27.54
C MET A 230 -5.51 -11.59 -26.56
N ALA A 231 -5.17 -12.31 -25.48
CA ALA A 231 -6.13 -12.68 -24.45
C ALA A 231 -6.68 -11.44 -23.72
N GLU A 232 -5.81 -10.46 -23.44
CA GLU A 232 -6.15 -9.21 -22.78
C GLU A 232 -7.15 -8.36 -23.58
N ALA A 233 -7.01 -8.32 -24.91
CA ALA A 233 -7.94 -7.63 -25.80
C ALA A 233 -9.38 -8.17 -25.71
N HIS A 234 -9.56 -9.40 -25.21
CA HIS A 234 -10.87 -10.04 -25.02
C HIS A 234 -11.44 -9.87 -23.61
N LEU A 235 -10.70 -9.22 -22.70
CA LEU A 235 -11.18 -9.00 -21.35
C LEU A 235 -12.48 -8.20 -21.38
N VAL A 236 -13.53 -8.83 -20.84
CA VAL A 236 -14.75 -8.11 -20.49
C VAL A 236 -14.46 -7.36 -19.19
N VAL A 237 -13.87 -6.19 -19.35
CA VAL A 237 -13.60 -5.27 -18.26
C VAL A 237 -14.92 -4.71 -17.77
N ARG A 238 -15.32 -5.02 -16.54
CA ARG A 238 -16.51 -4.45 -15.90
C ARG A 238 -16.07 -3.54 -14.77
N PRO A 239 -16.71 -2.39 -14.52
CA PRO A 239 -16.38 -1.59 -13.36
C PRO A 239 -16.65 -2.39 -12.09
N GLY A 240 -15.70 -2.34 -11.16
CA GLY A 240 -15.85 -2.95 -9.84
C GLY A 240 -16.28 -1.95 -8.78
N SER A 241 -16.48 -2.46 -7.57
CA SER A 241 -16.56 -1.64 -6.37
C SER A 241 -15.17 -1.22 -5.92
N LEU A 242 -15.05 0.00 -5.39
CA LEU A 242 -13.81 0.49 -4.79
C LEU A 242 -13.58 -0.23 -3.46
N ALA A 243 -12.44 -0.90 -3.32
CA ALA A 243 -11.97 -1.48 -2.08
C ALA A 243 -10.77 -0.67 -1.58
N ILE A 244 -10.86 -0.11 -0.37
CA ILE A 244 -9.79 0.66 0.28
C ILE A 244 -9.20 -0.17 1.41
N ASP A 245 -7.91 -0.45 1.32
CA ASP A 245 -7.12 -1.16 2.34
C ASP A 245 -6.78 -0.20 3.49
N TRP A 246 -6.04 0.86 3.17
CA TRP A 246 -5.70 1.90 4.14
C TRP A 246 -5.62 3.28 3.49
N VAL A 247 -5.76 4.29 4.35
CA VAL A 247 -5.50 5.70 4.02
C VAL A 247 -4.41 6.20 4.97
N ARG A 248 -3.33 6.74 4.40
CA ARG A 248 -2.26 7.41 5.13
C ARG A 248 -2.34 8.89 4.84
N VAL A 249 -2.30 9.71 5.89
CA VAL A 249 -2.37 11.16 5.79
C VAL A 249 -1.02 11.72 6.22
N GLU A 250 -0.37 12.46 5.32
CA GLU A 250 0.95 13.05 5.53
C GLU A 250 0.87 14.57 5.36
N GLY A 251 1.30 15.31 6.37
CA GLY A 251 1.38 16.77 6.28
C GLY A 251 1.52 17.46 7.64
N PRO A 252 1.60 18.80 7.63
CA PRO A 252 1.49 19.65 6.45
C PRO A 252 2.69 19.49 5.48
N LEU A 253 2.44 19.35 4.18
CA LEU A 253 3.42 19.21 3.11
C LEU A 253 4.11 20.56 2.85
N GLY A 254 5.41 20.54 2.63
CA GLY A 254 6.17 21.77 2.36
C GLY A 254 6.35 22.67 3.58
N GLY A 255 6.02 22.19 4.79
CA GLY A 255 6.22 22.93 6.02
C GLY A 255 6.89 22.10 7.10
N GLU A 256 8.11 22.47 7.46
CA GLU A 256 8.66 22.38 8.83
C GLU A 256 7.83 23.22 9.84
N GLY A 257 6.56 23.49 9.52
CA GLY A 257 5.81 24.67 9.92
C GLY A 257 5.24 24.55 11.32
N GLY A 258 5.76 25.41 12.21
CA GLY A 258 5.29 25.60 13.58
C GLY A 258 6.18 24.87 14.58
N ARG A 259 5.86 23.62 14.87
CA ARG A 259 6.45 22.90 16.01
C ARG A 259 7.91 22.48 15.82
N SER A 260 8.37 22.15 14.62
CA SER A 260 9.78 21.80 14.41
C SER A 260 10.69 23.02 14.58
N ALA A 261 10.24 24.19 14.14
CA ALA A 261 10.93 25.45 14.36
C ALA A 261 10.88 25.89 15.84
N GLU A 262 9.74 25.73 16.52
CA GLU A 262 9.58 26.03 17.95
C GLU A 262 10.45 25.09 18.81
N LEU A 263 10.40 23.77 18.57
CA LEU A 263 11.28 22.78 19.21
C LEU A 263 12.75 23.06 18.90
N ALA A 264 13.12 23.31 17.64
CA ALA A 264 14.49 23.66 17.27
C ALA A 264 14.94 24.96 17.95
N SER A 265 14.03 25.91 18.15
CA SER A 265 14.31 27.16 18.84
C SER A 265 14.63 26.94 20.32
N MET A 266 14.04 25.92 20.97
CA MET A 266 14.36 25.52 22.34
C MET A 266 15.79 24.97 22.46
N PHE A 267 16.40 24.44 21.39
CA PHE A 267 17.77 23.91 21.42
C PHE A 267 18.84 24.93 21.07
N ARG A 268 18.47 26.19 20.78
CA ARG A 268 19.45 27.24 20.49
C ARG A 268 20.26 27.55 21.75
N GLU A 269 21.58 27.57 21.61
CA GLU A 269 22.48 27.86 22.73
C GLU A 269 22.24 29.25 23.34
N ASP A 270 22.59 29.38 24.62
CA ASP A 270 22.44 30.60 25.40
C ASP A 270 23.28 31.74 24.78
N SER A 271 22.67 32.58 23.93
CA SER A 271 23.20 33.94 23.80
C SER A 271 22.92 34.66 25.12
N ALA A 272 23.81 35.56 25.57
CA ALA A 272 23.75 36.22 26.87
C ALA A 272 22.43 37.00 27.18
N ALA A 273 21.48 37.05 26.22
CA ALA A 273 20.16 37.64 26.36
C ALA A 273 18.96 36.68 26.09
N ALA A 274 19.16 35.39 25.78
CA ALA A 274 18.10 34.57 25.15
C ALA A 274 17.33 33.58 26.06
N THR A 275 17.96 32.90 27.02
CA THR A 275 17.23 31.88 27.82
C THR A 275 16.96 32.37 29.23
N THR A 276 15.86 33.09 29.42
CA THR A 276 15.38 33.36 30.78
C THR A 276 14.85 32.07 31.39
N ARG A 277 15.04 31.90 32.71
CA ARG A 277 14.46 30.76 33.44
C ARG A 277 12.95 30.65 33.21
N GLN A 278 12.27 31.79 33.04
CA GLN A 278 10.84 31.85 32.73
C GLN A 278 10.52 31.30 31.33
N GLY A 279 11.35 31.59 30.32
CA GLY A 279 11.21 31.01 28.97
C GLY A 279 11.32 29.49 28.99
N LEU A 280 12.37 28.96 29.64
CA LEU A 280 12.55 27.51 29.80
C LEU A 280 11.34 26.83 30.48
N VAL A 281 10.80 27.47 31.53
CA VAL A 281 9.60 26.95 32.23
C VAL A 281 8.40 26.93 31.28
N ALA A 282 8.18 27.99 30.49
CA ALA A 282 7.08 28.07 29.54
C ALA A 282 7.20 26.99 28.44
N ASP A 283 8.38 26.87 27.83
CA ASP A 283 8.65 25.90 26.75
C ASP A 283 8.46 24.46 27.25
N LEU A 284 9.04 24.15 28.42
CA LEU A 284 8.91 22.83 29.03
C LEU A 284 7.46 22.54 29.45
N THR A 285 6.72 23.54 29.93
CA THR A 285 5.30 23.39 30.25
C THR A 285 4.48 23.06 29.01
N GLY A 286 4.73 23.76 27.90
CA GLY A 286 4.09 23.48 26.60
C GLY A 286 4.37 22.06 26.14
N PHE A 287 5.65 21.65 26.15
CA PHE A 287 6.06 20.31 25.76
C PHE A 287 5.44 19.20 26.61
N VAL A 288 5.49 19.33 27.94
CA VAL A 288 4.98 18.28 28.85
C VAL A 288 3.46 18.18 28.79
N ARG A 289 2.74 19.30 28.63
CA ARG A 289 1.29 19.30 28.42
C ARG A 289 0.92 18.51 27.17
N ASP A 290 1.64 18.74 26.07
CA ASP A 290 1.39 18.09 24.79
C ASP A 290 1.76 16.60 24.84
N ALA A 291 2.91 16.26 25.45
CA ALA A 291 3.36 14.88 25.65
C ALA A 291 2.36 14.07 26.48
N PHE A 292 1.83 14.64 27.57
CA PHE A 292 0.90 13.95 28.46
C PHE A 292 -0.58 14.11 28.07
N ARG A 293 -0.86 14.97 27.08
CA ARG A 293 -2.21 15.26 26.56
C ARG A 293 -3.20 15.66 27.65
N ARG A 294 -2.73 16.43 28.64
CA ARG A 294 -3.57 16.95 29.75
C ARG A 294 -2.94 18.21 30.36
N PRO A 295 -3.71 19.00 31.14
CA PRO A 295 -3.12 20.04 31.97
C PRO A 295 -2.06 19.47 32.92
N VAL A 296 -0.94 20.19 33.03
CA VAL A 296 0.23 19.83 33.85
C VAL A 296 0.37 20.86 34.97
N GLY A 297 0.69 20.38 36.18
CA GLY A 297 0.84 21.24 37.35
C GLY A 297 2.29 21.72 37.52
N SER A 298 2.48 22.83 38.24
CA SER A 298 3.82 23.39 38.52
C SER A 298 4.77 22.37 39.16
N THR A 299 4.29 21.61 40.16
CA THR A 299 5.09 20.59 40.85
C THR A 299 5.53 19.42 39.97
N GLU A 300 4.89 19.22 38.82
CA GLU A 300 5.29 18.22 37.85
C GLU A 300 6.38 18.77 36.92
N ILE A 301 6.26 20.03 36.51
CA ILE A 301 7.27 20.74 35.75
C ILE A 301 8.56 20.90 36.56
N ASP A 302 8.47 21.19 37.86
CA ASP A 302 9.62 21.32 38.76
C ASP A 302 10.50 20.06 38.78
N ARG A 303 9.92 18.87 38.63
CA ARG A 303 10.69 17.61 38.58
C ARG A 303 11.54 17.52 37.33
N TYR A 304 11.00 17.94 36.18
CA TYR A 304 11.73 17.95 34.93
C TYR A 304 12.76 19.07 34.89
N LEU A 305 12.44 20.23 35.48
CA LEU A 305 13.42 21.31 35.67
C LEU A 305 14.59 20.88 36.56
N ALA A 306 14.37 20.04 37.57
CA ALA A 306 15.45 19.51 38.40
C ALA A 306 16.42 18.61 37.60
N ILE A 307 15.93 17.89 36.58
CA ILE A 307 16.78 17.09 35.67
C ILE A 307 17.64 18.03 34.83
N TYR A 308 17.03 19.07 34.25
CA TYR A 308 17.73 20.11 33.51
C TYR A 308 18.81 20.78 34.37
N ASP A 309 18.47 21.23 35.59
CA ASP A 309 19.40 21.89 36.51
C ASP A 309 20.53 20.96 36.95
N GLY A 310 20.23 19.67 37.12
CA GLY A 310 21.22 18.64 37.42
C GLY A 310 22.24 18.48 36.29
N ALA A 311 21.79 18.49 35.04
CA ALA A 311 22.66 18.45 33.87
C ALA A 311 23.53 19.70 33.74
N ARG A 312 22.94 20.90 33.92
CA ARG A 312 23.70 22.16 33.94
C ARG A 312 24.76 22.18 35.04
N LYS A 313 24.48 21.64 36.23
CA LYS A 313 25.46 21.53 37.33
C LYS A 313 26.63 20.60 37.01
N ARG A 314 26.46 19.64 36.11
CA ARG A 314 27.54 18.75 35.63
C ARG A 314 28.36 19.37 34.49
N GLY A 315 28.03 20.58 34.06
CA GLY A 315 28.73 21.29 32.98
C GLY A 315 28.22 20.98 31.59
N GLU A 316 27.06 20.34 31.45
CA GLU A 316 26.44 20.08 30.15
C GLU A 316 25.90 21.36 29.52
N SER A 317 25.89 21.43 28.18
CA SER A 317 25.33 22.55 27.42
C SER A 317 23.81 22.71 27.63
N HIS A 318 23.24 23.84 27.19
CA HIS A 318 21.79 24.03 27.19
C HIS A 318 21.09 22.92 26.40
N ALA A 319 21.56 22.68 25.18
CA ALA A 319 20.97 21.70 24.28
C ALA A 319 21.05 20.27 24.84
N GLU A 320 22.16 19.89 25.47
CA GLU A 320 22.31 18.57 26.11
C GLU A 320 21.42 18.42 27.34
N SER A 321 21.40 19.43 28.21
CA SER A 321 20.56 19.44 29.41
C SER A 321 19.07 19.36 29.05
N LEU A 322 18.67 20.07 28.01
CA LEU A 322 17.31 20.01 27.48
C LEU A 322 17.02 18.64 26.86
N ARG A 323 17.93 18.08 26.06
CA ARG A 323 17.77 16.74 25.47
C ARG A 323 17.52 15.68 26.53
N GLN A 324 18.29 15.68 27.62
CA GLN A 324 18.08 14.75 28.74
C GLN A 324 16.71 14.93 29.40
N THR A 325 16.29 16.19 29.57
CA THR A 325 15.01 16.53 30.18
C THR A 325 13.84 16.07 29.32
N LEU A 326 13.86 16.36 28.02
CA LEU A 326 12.81 15.92 27.09
C LEU A 326 12.79 14.39 26.96
N ALA A 327 13.96 13.73 26.94
CA ALA A 327 14.03 12.28 26.96
C ALA A 327 13.35 11.70 28.21
N ALA A 328 13.59 12.27 29.40
CA ALA A 328 12.95 11.84 30.64
C ALA A 328 11.41 11.95 30.60
N VAL A 329 10.86 12.96 29.90
CA VAL A 329 9.42 13.08 29.65
C VAL A 329 8.93 11.96 28.74
N LEU A 330 9.62 11.72 27.63
CA LEU A 330 9.25 10.73 26.60
C LEU A 330 9.43 9.26 27.05
N VAL A 331 10.24 8.98 28.06
CA VAL A 331 10.35 7.64 28.67
C VAL A 331 9.47 7.48 29.92
N SER A 332 8.72 8.52 30.30
CA SER A 332 7.86 8.44 31.48
C SER A 332 6.63 7.55 31.21
N PRO A 333 6.13 6.81 32.21
CA PRO A 333 4.90 6.04 32.07
C PRO A 333 3.70 6.87 31.60
N ARG A 334 3.66 8.17 31.91
CA ARG A 334 2.58 9.07 31.52
C ARG A 334 2.55 9.37 30.02
N PHE A 335 3.69 9.22 29.35
CA PHE A 335 3.81 9.30 27.90
C PHE A 335 3.63 7.92 27.26
N LEU A 336 4.33 6.91 27.78
CA LEU A 336 4.34 5.56 27.21
C LEU A 336 2.98 4.86 27.33
N PHE A 337 2.23 5.12 28.39
CA PHE A 337 0.91 4.54 28.63
C PHE A 337 -0.16 5.61 28.58
N ARG A 338 -1.19 5.38 27.75
CA ARG A 338 -2.37 6.23 27.69
C ARG A 338 -3.41 5.66 28.66
N PRO A 339 -3.79 6.36 29.75
CA PRO A 339 -4.89 5.90 30.59
C PRO A 339 -6.17 5.91 29.77
N GLU A 340 -6.92 4.80 29.78
CA GLU A 340 -8.24 4.72 29.16
C GLU A 340 -9.18 5.68 29.89
N GLN A 341 -9.43 6.86 29.30
CA GLN A 341 -10.57 7.68 29.70
C GLN A 341 -11.79 7.04 29.03
N GLY A 342 -12.65 6.39 29.82
CA GLY A 342 -13.96 5.95 29.35
C GLY A 342 -14.73 7.12 28.73
N PRO A 343 -15.70 6.85 27.84
CA PRO A 343 -16.43 7.91 27.14
C PRO A 343 -16.99 8.91 28.15
N ALA A 344 -16.73 10.20 27.91
CA ALA A 344 -17.37 11.26 28.66
C ALA A 344 -18.88 11.03 28.59
N LYS A 345 -19.51 10.81 29.75
CA LYS A 345 -20.96 10.66 29.87
C LYS A 345 -21.57 11.91 29.23
N ARG A 346 -22.23 11.75 28.07
CA ARG A 346 -23.07 12.83 27.53
C ARG A 346 -24.12 13.12 28.60
N GLU A 347 -24.14 14.35 29.11
CA GLU A 347 -25.31 14.78 29.85
C GLU A 347 -26.50 14.74 28.90
N GLU A 348 -27.49 13.91 29.25
CA GLU A 348 -28.75 13.82 28.55
C GLU A 348 -29.42 15.20 28.58
N GLY A 349 -29.32 15.91 27.46
CA GLY A 349 -30.11 17.11 27.22
C GLY A 349 -31.58 16.73 27.31
N LYS A 350 -32.26 17.27 28.33
CA LYS A 350 -33.71 17.21 28.46
C LYS A 350 -34.36 17.74 27.19
N ALA A 351 -35.18 16.89 26.57
CA ALA A 351 -36.08 17.27 25.51
C ALA A 351 -36.99 18.42 25.98
N PHE A 352 -37.11 19.46 25.15
CA PHE A 352 -38.25 20.36 25.09
C PHE A 352 -38.81 20.32 23.68
#